data_AF-A0AA86STX8-F1
#
_entry.id   AF-A0AA86STX8-F1
#
_cell.length_a   1.000
_cell.length_b   1.000
_cell.length_c   1.000
_cell.angle_alpha   90.00
_cell.angle_beta   90.00
_cell.angle_gamma   90.00
#
_symmetry.space_group_name_H-M   'P 1'
#
loop_
_entity.id
_entity.type
_entity.pdbx_description
1 polymer ?
#
loop_
_entity_poly.entity_id
_entity_poly.type
_entity_poly.pdbx_seq_one_letter_code
_entity_poly.pdbx_strand_id
1 'polypeptide(L)' 'MTEIRKRNGITATSTVNILAAEADLYMAEIENKIIVKIGSKQDLGVLPPNVKVATSGQDYAVWERK' A
#
# COMPACT_ATOMS: atom_id res chain seq x y z
N MET A 1 -10.18 -3.81 -4.91
CA MET A 1 -9.50 -2.50 -4.85
C MET A 1 -10.46 -1.34 -4.62
N THR A 2 -11.49 -1.15 -5.46
CA THR A 2 -12.46 -0.03 -5.34
C THR A 2 -13.10 0.09 -3.95
N GLU A 3 -13.54 -1.02 -3.36
CA GLU A 3 -14.14 -1.01 -2.02
C GLU A 3 -13.15 -0.66 -0.91
N ILE A 4 -11.85 -0.96 -1.08
CA ILE A 4 -10.79 -0.56 -0.15
C ILE A 4 -10.63 0.96 -0.18
N ARG A 5 -10.56 1.53 -1.39
CA ARG A 5 -10.44 2.98 -1.59
C ARG A 5 -11.62 3.72 -0.95
N LYS A 6 -12.85 3.24 -1.20
CA LYS A 6 -14.08 3.84 -0.65
C LYS A 6 -14.16 3.78 0.87
N ARG A 7 -13.94 2.60 1.48
CA ARG A 7 -14.08 2.46 2.95
C ARG A 7 -13.00 3.20 3.74
N ASN A 8 -11.85 3.47 3.13
CA ASN A 8 -10.81 4.35 3.69
C ASN A 8 -11.03 5.83 3.36
N GLY A 9 -12.07 6.18 2.58
CA GLY A 9 -12.33 7.57 2.19
C GLY A 9 -11.17 8.19 1.41
N ILE A 10 -10.47 7.41 0.59
CA ILE A 10 -9.39 7.93 -0.26
C ILE A 10 -10.01 8.66 -1.45
N THR A 11 -9.65 9.93 -1.60
CA THR A 11 -10.20 10.83 -2.61
C THR A 11 -9.13 11.21 -3.64
N ALA A 12 -9.46 12.14 -4.54
CA ALA A 12 -8.51 12.63 -5.55
C ALA A 12 -7.42 13.53 -4.94
N THR A 13 -7.65 14.09 -3.75
CA THR A 13 -6.72 15.02 -3.07
C THR A 13 -5.92 14.32 -1.97
N SER A 14 -6.07 13.01 -1.83
CA SER A 14 -5.37 12.25 -0.80
C SER A 14 -3.87 12.28 -0.98
N THR A 15 -3.14 12.51 0.10
CA THR A 15 -1.69 12.56 0.10
C THR A 15 -1.09 11.19 -0.19
N VAL A 16 -0.03 11.18 -1.00
CA VAL A 16 0.73 9.98 -1.35
C VAL A 16 2.17 10.18 -0.92
N ASN A 17 2.65 9.30 -0.05
CA ASN A 17 4.02 9.29 0.43
C ASN A 17 4.72 8.06 -0.16
N ILE A 18 5.73 8.27 -1.01
CA ILE A 18 6.52 7.19 -1.58
C ILE A 18 7.48 6.66 -0.49
N LEU A 19 7.39 5.37 -0.19
CA LEU A 19 8.24 4.69 0.80
C LEU A 19 9.45 4.02 0.14
N ALA A 20 9.26 3.44 -1.06
CA ALA A 20 10.33 2.83 -1.85
C ALA A 20 10.01 2.91 -3.35
N ALA A 21 11.04 3.12 -4.16
CA ALA A 21 10.96 3.16 -5.62
C ALA A 21 12.26 2.55 -6.21
N GLU A 22 12.21 1.26 -6.45
CA GLU A 22 13.27 0.42 -6.99
C GLU A 22 12.77 -0.31 -8.25
N ALA A 23 13.65 -1.04 -8.95
CA ALA A 23 13.30 -1.71 -10.20
C ALA A 23 12.21 -2.79 -10.05
N ASP A 24 12.19 -3.49 -8.92
CA ASP A 24 11.28 -4.59 -8.60
C ASP A 24 10.32 -4.28 -7.43
N LEU A 25 10.28 -3.00 -7.00
CA LEU A 25 9.48 -2.55 -5.87
C LEU A 25 9.04 -1.09 -6.02
N TYR A 26 7.73 -0.87 -6.01
CA TYR A 26 7.15 0.44 -5.72
C TYR A 26 6.25 0.31 -4.50
N MET A 27 6.52 1.10 -3.45
CA MET A 27 5.69 1.17 -2.25
C MET A 27 5.29 2.60 -1.95
N ALA A 28 4.01 2.79 -1.67
CA ALA A 28 3.49 4.09 -1.26
C ALA A 28 2.45 3.94 -0.15
N GLU A 29 2.47 4.89 0.77
CA GLU A 29 1.44 5.12 1.76
C GLU A 29 0.48 6.20 1.27
N ILE A 30 -0.82 6.00 1.53
CA ILE A 30 -1.87 6.97 1.21
C ILE A 30 -2.56 7.40 2.50
N GLU A 31 -2.45 8.69 2.82
CA GLU A 31 -3.07 9.35 3.98
C GLU A 31 -2.89 8.66 5.34
N ASN A 32 -1.82 7.87 5.54
CA ASN A 32 -1.67 7.04 6.74
C ASN A 32 -2.88 6.10 6.97
N LYS A 33 -3.52 5.65 5.88
CA LYS A 33 -4.68 4.73 5.89
C LYS A 33 -4.35 3.41 5.24
N ILE A 34 -3.74 3.45 4.06
CA ILE A 34 -3.33 2.24 3.34
C ILE A 34 -1.89 2.33 2.87
N ILE A 35 -1.30 1.15 2.65
CA ILE A 35 -0.01 0.98 1.98
C ILE A 35 -0.24 0.09 0.77
N VAL A 36 0.34 0.46 -0.36
CA VAL A 36 0.29 -0.32 -1.60
C VAL A 36 1.71 -0.70 -1.99
N LYS A 37 1.88 -1.94 -2.44
CA LYS A 37 3.10 -2.47 -3.06
C LYS A 37 2.79 -2.98 -4.44
N ILE A 38 3.65 -2.66 -5.41
CA ILE A 38 3.69 -3.25 -6.74
C ILE A 38 5.12 -3.70 -7.03
N GLY A 39 5.29 -4.79 -7.78
CA GLY A 39 6.58 -5.37 -8.14
C GLY A 39 6.77 -6.77 -7.57
N SER A 40 7.83 -7.47 -7.96
CA SER A 40 8.05 -8.87 -7.59
C SER A 40 8.78 -9.06 -6.25
N LYS A 41 9.42 -8.02 -5.72
CA LYS A 41 10.16 -8.09 -4.44
C LYS A 41 9.26 -8.49 -3.27
N GLN A 42 9.62 -9.54 -2.53
CA GLN A 42 8.80 -10.05 -1.41
C GLN A 42 9.32 -9.64 -0.03
N ASP A 43 10.63 -9.46 0.11
CA ASP A 43 11.22 -8.97 1.35
C ASP A 43 11.09 -7.44 1.38
N LEU A 44 10.12 -6.95 2.15
CA LEU A 44 9.75 -5.55 2.11
C LEU A 44 10.51 -4.69 3.10
N GLY A 45 11.10 -5.25 4.17
CA GLY A 45 11.94 -4.58 5.20
C GLY A 45 11.38 -3.35 5.93
N VAL A 46 10.37 -2.68 5.35
CA VAL A 46 9.91 -1.31 5.60
C VAL A 46 8.40 -1.32 5.91
N LEU A 47 7.78 -2.50 6.03
CA LEU A 47 6.36 -2.60 6.33
C LEU A 47 6.10 -2.24 7.81
N PRO A 48 5.25 -1.23 8.10
CA PRO A 48 4.94 -0.85 9.48
C PRO A 48 4.21 -1.97 10.26
N PRO A 49 4.41 -2.10 11.58
CA PRO A 49 3.86 -3.21 12.37
C PRO A 49 2.33 -3.19 12.54
N ASN A 50 1.66 -2.05 12.36
CA ASN A 50 0.22 -1.88 12.62
C ASN A 50 -0.62 -1.89 11.34
N VAL A 51 -0.33 -2.81 10.43
CA VAL A 51 -1.05 -2.95 9.16
C VAL A 51 -1.54 -4.38 8.96
N LYS A 52 -2.65 -4.54 8.26
CA LYS A 52 -3.19 -5.85 7.88
C LYS A 52 -3.39 -5.94 6.39
N VAL A 53 -3.08 -7.09 5.80
CA VAL A 53 -3.32 -7.36 4.39
C VAL A 53 -4.81 -7.23 4.11
N ALA A 54 -5.17 -6.33 3.19
CA ALA A 54 -6.52 -6.13 2.71
C ALA A 54 -6.79 -6.93 1.43
N THR A 55 -5.77 -7.04 0.56
CA THR A 55 -5.78 -7.88 -0.65
C THR A 55 -4.36 -8.07 -1.18
N SER A 56 -4.11 -9.15 -1.89
CA SER A 56 -2.83 -9.42 -2.56
C SER A 56 -3.03 -10.30 -3.78
N GLY A 57 -2.05 -10.30 -4.67
CA GLY A 57 -1.99 -11.17 -5.85
C GLY A 57 -0.59 -11.15 -6.46
N GLN A 58 -0.48 -11.59 -7.72
CA GLN A 58 0.78 -11.56 -8.45
C GLN A 58 1.32 -10.14 -8.52
N ASP A 59 2.51 -9.94 -7.94
CA ASP A 59 3.25 -8.68 -7.93
C ASP A 59 2.52 -7.47 -7.35
N TYR A 60 1.48 -7.67 -6.51
CA TYR A 60 0.87 -6.58 -5.75
C TYR A 60 0.34 -7.02 -4.39
N ALA A 61 0.34 -6.07 -3.44
CA ALA A 61 -0.31 -6.22 -2.15
C ALA A 61 -0.78 -4.86 -1.62
N VAL A 62 -1.88 -4.86 -0.87
CA VAL A 62 -2.43 -3.68 -0.22
C VAL A 62 -2.67 -4.00 1.25
N TRP A 63 -2.21 -3.12 2.13
CA TRP A 63 -2.46 -3.20 3.56
C TRP A 63 -3.29 -2.01 4.05
N GLU A 64 -4.14 -2.24 5.04
CA GLU A 64 -4.87 -1.20 5.77
C GLU A 64 -4.27 -1.04 7.18
N ARG A 65 -4.13 0.20 7.62
CA ARG A 65 -3.81 0.52 9.02
C ARG A 65 -5.06 0.33 9.88
N LYS A 66 -4.88 -0.25 11.07
CA LYS A 66 -5.93 -0.38 12.09
C LYS A 66 -5.79 0.66 13.18
#